data_AF-B6Q5M5-F1
#
_entry.id   AF-B6Q5M5-F1
#
_cell.length_a   1.000
_cell.length_b   1.000
_cell.length_c   1.000
_cell.angle_alpha   90.00
_cell.angle_beta   90.00
_cell.angle_gamma   90.00
#
_symmetry.space_group_name_H-M   'P 1'
#
loop_
_entity.id
_entity.type
_entity.pdbx_description
1 polymer ?
#
loop_
_entity_poly.entity_id
_entity_poly.type
_entity_poly.pdbx_seq_one_letter_code
_entity_poly.pdbx_strand_id
1 'polypeptide(L)'
;MHSNCNCFMENSKQSWLDVFKTSGMRRRLFIMAFLGLFTQWSGNTLITYYLSNLIGVTDSVVKSKINIGIACWGLITGTTAALLAPRFRRRPAYLLSVHQYEEPCCCHTNHFLYFASSLDYNIGYNALTYTYLVEIFPYTSRSRGIAWFQFYGRGAAFFATYTNLIGLPRIAWKWLVVYCCWLAFEIIFIYLFFPETAGRTLEELSFLFEGKEKANEVANAAVTQIFKGAEEKRTIDTAHVEVVDKGRAV
;
A
#
# COMPACT_ATOMS: atom_id res chain seq x y z
N MET A 1 2.03 36.22 0.95
CA MET A 1 2.60 35.53 -0.24
C MET A 1 4.02 35.04 -0.03
N HIS A 2 4.94 35.82 0.55
CA HIS A 2 6.35 35.40 0.75
C HIS A 2 6.56 34.14 1.62
N SER A 3 5.80 33.96 2.71
CA SER A 3 5.95 32.79 3.61
C SER A 3 5.57 31.45 2.94
N ASN A 4 4.57 31.45 2.06
CA ASN A 4 4.18 30.24 1.32
C ASN A 4 5.25 29.89 0.27
N CYS A 5 5.89 30.89 -0.34
CA CYS A 5 6.95 30.69 -1.32
C CYS A 5 8.20 30.03 -0.71
N ASN A 6 8.58 30.43 0.51
CA ASN A 6 9.68 29.80 1.24
C ASN A 6 9.37 28.35 1.62
N CYS A 7 8.15 28.05 2.07
CA CYS A 7 7.72 26.67 2.35
C CYS A 7 7.79 25.78 1.09
N PHE A 8 7.37 26.28 -0.08
CA PHE A 8 7.52 25.55 -1.34
C PHE A 8 8.99 25.33 -1.74
N MET A 9 9.87 26.31 -1.51
CA MET A 9 11.31 26.19 -1.77
C MET A 9 12.02 25.22 -0.81
N GLU A 10 11.60 25.16 0.45
CA GLU A 10 12.08 24.17 1.42
C GLU A 10 11.60 22.76 1.07
N ASN A 11 10.36 22.64 0.61
CA ASN A 11 9.79 21.37 0.18
C ASN A 11 10.43 20.84 -1.12
N SER A 12 10.86 21.74 -2.02
CA SER A 12 11.64 21.43 -3.24
C SER A 12 12.99 20.78 -2.93
N LYS A 13 13.62 21.13 -1.78
CA LYS A 13 14.92 20.60 -1.36
C LYS A 13 14.86 19.21 -0.70
N GLN A 14 13.68 18.66 -0.45
CA GLN A 14 13.58 17.34 0.18
C GLN A 14 14.13 16.26 -0.75
N SER A 15 15.00 15.40 -0.24
CA SER A 15 15.57 14.30 -1.01
C SER A 15 14.60 13.12 -1.10
N TRP A 16 14.65 12.36 -2.20
CA TRP A 16 13.90 11.09 -2.32
C TRP A 16 14.22 10.10 -1.20
N LEU A 17 15.42 10.17 -0.64
CA LEU A 17 15.86 9.33 0.46
C LEU A 17 15.18 9.68 1.79
N ASP A 18 14.62 10.89 1.93
CA ASP A 18 13.95 11.31 3.17
C ASP A 18 12.70 10.47 3.46
N VAL A 19 12.09 9.91 2.41
CA VAL A 19 10.93 9.00 2.52
C VAL A 19 11.31 7.68 3.22
N PHE A 20 12.59 7.31 3.21
CA PHE A 20 13.11 6.15 3.91
C PHE A 20 13.71 6.50 5.27
N LYS A 21 13.82 7.78 5.66
CA LYS A 21 14.44 8.12 6.95
C LYS A 21 13.52 7.84 8.12
N THR A 22 12.28 8.31 8.06
CA THR A 22 11.29 8.21 9.15
C THR A 22 10.61 6.84 9.19
N SER A 23 10.44 6.26 10.38
CA SER A 23 9.87 4.92 10.53
C SER A 23 8.38 4.87 10.14
N GLY A 24 7.63 5.94 10.40
CA GLY A 24 6.26 6.11 9.92
C GLY A 24 6.16 6.07 8.39
N MET A 25 7.06 6.74 7.67
CA MET A 25 7.07 6.74 6.20
C MET A 25 7.48 5.38 5.61
N ARG A 26 8.42 4.66 6.23
CA ARG A 26 8.77 3.29 5.84
C ARG A 26 7.57 2.34 5.90
N ARG A 27 6.76 2.44 6.96
CA ARG A 27 5.53 1.63 7.09
C ARG A 27 4.51 1.95 6.00
N ARG A 28 4.36 3.24 5.65
CA ARG A 28 3.50 3.67 4.52
C ARG A 28 4.01 3.13 3.19
N LEU A 29 5.32 3.21 2.93
CA LEU A 29 5.95 2.66 1.73
C LEU A 29 5.84 1.14 1.63
N PHE A 30 5.96 0.43 2.75
CA PHE A 30 5.81 -1.01 2.82
C PHE A 30 4.39 -1.44 2.41
N ILE A 31 3.36 -0.79 2.97
CA ILE A 31 1.96 -1.06 2.60
C ILE A 31 1.73 -0.77 1.11
N MET A 32 2.29 0.32 0.57
CA MET A 32 2.14 0.65 -0.87
C MET A 32 2.88 -0.29 -1.81
N ALA A 33 4.04 -0.83 -1.41
CA ALA A 33 4.75 -1.81 -2.22
C ALA A 33 3.90 -3.07 -2.41
N PHE A 34 3.35 -3.60 -1.32
CA PHE A 34 2.46 -4.76 -1.36
C PHE A 34 1.14 -4.45 -2.08
N LEU A 35 0.55 -3.28 -1.87
CA LEU A 35 -0.64 -2.86 -2.62
C LEU A 35 -0.38 -2.81 -4.13
N GLY A 36 0.80 -2.36 -4.56
CA GLY A 36 1.25 -2.42 -5.95
C GLY A 36 1.31 -3.84 -6.50
N LEU A 37 1.92 -4.77 -5.76
CA LEU A 37 1.99 -6.18 -6.14
C LEU A 37 0.60 -6.81 -6.26
N PHE A 38 -0.23 -6.59 -5.25
CA PHE A 38 -1.60 -7.09 -5.14
C PHE A 38 -2.48 -6.66 -6.32
N THR A 39 -2.46 -5.38 -6.71
CA THR A 39 -3.24 -4.89 -7.85
C THR A 39 -2.91 -5.58 -9.19
N GLN A 40 -1.74 -6.19 -9.34
CA GLN A 40 -1.34 -6.82 -10.60
C GLN A 40 -1.33 -8.34 -10.53
N TRP A 41 -1.04 -8.92 -9.35
CA TRP A 41 -0.99 -10.37 -9.14
C TRP A 41 -2.32 -10.98 -8.67
N SER A 42 -3.35 -10.16 -8.40
CA SER A 42 -4.70 -10.62 -8.07
C SER A 42 -5.45 -11.33 -9.21
N GLY A 43 -4.81 -11.59 -10.36
CA GLY A 43 -5.36 -12.47 -11.41
C GLY A 43 -5.97 -11.79 -12.65
N ASN A 44 -5.95 -10.46 -12.77
CA ASN A 44 -6.45 -9.74 -13.97
C ASN A 44 -5.88 -10.29 -15.29
N THR A 45 -4.56 -10.46 -15.33
CA THR A 45 -3.85 -10.94 -16.50
C THR A 45 -4.10 -12.43 -16.72
N LEU A 46 -4.17 -13.21 -15.65
CA LEU A 46 -4.37 -14.66 -15.68
C LEU A 46 -5.72 -15.01 -16.32
N ILE A 47 -6.78 -14.35 -15.86
CA ILE A 47 -8.15 -14.57 -16.34
C ILE A 47 -8.24 -14.31 -17.84
N THR A 48 -7.63 -13.24 -18.33
CA THR A 48 -7.67 -12.88 -19.75
C THR A 48 -7.01 -13.95 -20.62
N TYR A 49 -5.87 -14.50 -20.17
CA TYR A 49 -5.16 -15.59 -20.85
C TYR A 49 -5.87 -16.95 -20.73
N TYR A 50 -6.43 -17.27 -19.57
CA TYR A 50 -7.16 -18.53 -19.35
C TYR A 50 -8.51 -18.53 -20.07
N LEU A 51 -9.24 -17.42 -20.08
CA LEU A 51 -10.52 -17.29 -20.78
C LEU A 51 -10.33 -17.53 -22.30
N SER A 52 -9.30 -16.92 -22.90
CA SER A 52 -9.02 -17.16 -24.33
C SER A 52 -8.63 -18.61 -24.65
N ASN A 53 -8.02 -19.33 -23.72
CA ASN A 53 -7.61 -20.73 -23.92
C ASN A 53 -8.73 -21.73 -23.58
N LEU A 54 -9.56 -21.46 -22.57
CA LEU A 54 -10.68 -22.32 -22.17
C LEU A 54 -11.79 -22.39 -23.23
N ILE A 55 -12.06 -21.28 -23.90
CA ILE A 55 -13.12 -21.22 -24.92
C ILE A 55 -12.61 -21.84 -26.24
N GLY A 56 -11.32 -22.21 -26.34
CA GLY A 56 -10.75 -22.87 -27.52
C GLY A 56 -10.79 -22.02 -28.80
N VAL A 57 -11.10 -20.72 -28.69
CA VAL A 57 -11.25 -19.85 -29.86
C VAL A 57 -9.89 -19.36 -30.32
N THR A 58 -9.41 -19.92 -31.42
CA THR A 58 -8.14 -19.55 -32.07
C THR A 58 -8.28 -18.34 -32.99
N ASP A 59 -9.50 -17.92 -33.30
CA ASP A 59 -9.77 -16.82 -34.22
C ASP A 59 -9.46 -15.45 -33.60
N SER A 60 -8.58 -14.69 -34.27
CA SER A 60 -8.08 -13.38 -33.81
C SER A 60 -9.17 -12.32 -33.74
N VAL A 61 -10.20 -12.45 -34.59
CA VAL A 61 -11.36 -11.55 -34.63
C VAL A 61 -12.22 -11.72 -33.38
N VAL A 62 -12.43 -12.96 -32.92
CA VAL A 62 -13.24 -13.22 -31.72
C VAL A 62 -12.51 -12.79 -30.45
N LYS A 63 -11.19 -13.02 -30.37
CA LYS A 63 -10.37 -12.52 -29.24
C LYS A 63 -10.42 -11.00 -29.13
N SER A 64 -10.32 -10.29 -30.25
CA SER A 64 -10.42 -8.82 -30.27
C SER A 64 -11.79 -8.34 -29.81
N LYS A 65 -12.87 -9.00 -30.25
CA LYS A 65 -14.25 -8.67 -29.82
C LYS A 65 -14.44 -8.89 -28.31
N ILE A 66 -13.91 -9.97 -27.74
CA ILE A 66 -13.96 -10.24 -26.29
C ILE A 66 -13.19 -9.15 -25.53
N ASN A 67 -12.01 -8.76 -26.00
CA ASN A 67 -11.21 -7.72 -25.35
C ASN A 67 -11.92 -6.36 -25.37
N ILE A 68 -12.59 -6.00 -26.47
CA ILE A 68 -13.43 -4.79 -26.55
C ILE A 68 -14.60 -4.88 -25.56
N GLY A 69 -15.25 -6.04 -25.44
CA GLY A 69 -16.32 -6.27 -24.47
C GLY A 69 -15.86 -6.07 -23.02
N ILE A 70 -14.69 -6.63 -22.67
CA ILE A 70 -14.06 -6.44 -21.36
C ILE A 70 -13.74 -4.95 -21.11
N ALA A 71 -13.23 -4.23 -22.12
CA ALA A 71 -12.94 -2.80 -21.99
C ALA A 71 -14.21 -1.96 -21.76
N CYS A 72 -15.27 -2.20 -22.54
CA CYS A 72 -16.56 -1.52 -22.37
C CYS A 72 -17.18 -1.80 -20.99
N TRP A 73 -17.10 -3.05 -20.53
CA TRP A 73 -17.58 -3.42 -19.20
C TRP A 73 -16.73 -2.80 -18.08
N GLY A 74 -15.41 -2.73 -18.27
CA GLY A 74 -14.50 -2.01 -17.39
C GLY A 74 -14.83 -0.52 -17.25
N LEU A 75 -15.29 0.14 -18.33
CA LEU A 75 -15.74 1.52 -18.28
C LEU A 75 -17.01 1.69 -17.44
N ILE A 76 -18.00 0.80 -17.62
CA ILE A 76 -19.26 0.84 -16.86
C ILE A 76 -18.97 0.60 -15.38
N THR A 77 -18.30 -0.50 -15.06
CA THR A 77 -17.97 -0.88 -13.68
C THR A 77 -17.05 0.14 -13.01
N GLY A 78 -16.05 0.68 -13.71
CA GLY A 78 -15.16 1.72 -13.21
C GLY A 78 -15.89 3.03 -12.90
N THR A 79 -16.84 3.43 -13.75
CA THR A 79 -17.64 4.64 -13.51
C THR A 79 -18.56 4.46 -12.30
N THR A 80 -19.24 3.32 -12.20
CA THR A 80 -20.07 2.98 -11.04
C THR A 80 -19.26 2.89 -9.75
N ALA A 81 -18.06 2.29 -9.81
CA ALA A 81 -17.14 2.21 -8.70
C ALA A 81 -16.66 3.60 -8.25
N ALA A 82 -16.32 4.50 -9.18
CA ALA A 82 -15.89 5.85 -8.86
C ALA A 82 -16.99 6.65 -8.13
N LEU A 83 -18.25 6.47 -8.50
CA LEU A 83 -19.39 7.13 -7.86
C LEU A 83 -19.70 6.56 -6.46
N LEU A 84 -19.45 5.27 -6.24
CA LEU A 84 -19.71 4.60 -4.96
C LEU A 84 -18.50 4.56 -4.01
N ALA A 85 -17.28 4.83 -4.51
CA ALA A 85 -16.04 4.86 -3.75
C ALA A 85 -16.10 5.70 -2.45
N PRO A 86 -16.81 6.85 -2.37
CA PRO A 86 -16.88 7.63 -1.14
C PRO A 86 -17.72 6.98 -0.04
N ARG A 87 -18.63 6.06 -0.38
CA ARG A 87 -19.58 5.45 0.57
C ARG A 87 -19.01 4.23 1.31
N PHE A 88 -17.96 3.60 0.79
CA PHE A 88 -17.46 2.35 1.33
C PHE A 88 -16.32 2.55 2.35
N ARG A 89 -16.38 1.77 3.42
CA ARG A 89 -15.27 1.62 4.38
C ARG A 89 -14.13 0.87 3.70
N ARG A 90 -12.88 1.31 3.93
CA ARG A 90 -11.73 1.01 3.06
C ARG A 90 -11.24 -0.42 3.24
N ARG A 91 -11.06 -0.86 4.49
CA ARG A 91 -10.60 -2.22 4.80
C ARG A 91 -11.59 -3.32 4.36
N PRO A 92 -12.90 -3.25 4.67
CA PRO A 92 -13.84 -4.26 4.21
C PRO A 92 -14.03 -4.23 2.68
N ALA A 93 -13.89 -3.07 2.02
CA ALA A 93 -13.94 -3.03 0.56
C ALA A 93 -12.78 -3.79 -0.11
N TYR A 94 -11.55 -3.67 0.42
CA TYR A 94 -10.44 -4.50 -0.04
C TYR A 94 -10.67 -5.99 0.24
N LEU A 95 -11.17 -6.34 1.43
CA LEU A 95 -11.45 -7.74 1.77
C LEU A 95 -12.55 -8.34 0.88
N LEU A 96 -13.63 -7.60 0.63
CA LEU A 96 -14.70 -7.99 -0.30
C LEU A 96 -14.17 -8.23 -1.72
N SER A 97 -13.24 -7.40 -2.18
CA SER A 97 -12.65 -7.56 -3.52
C SER A 97 -11.79 -8.81 -3.68
N VAL A 98 -11.24 -9.37 -2.59
CA VAL A 98 -10.43 -10.60 -2.63
C VAL A 98 -11.26 -11.84 -2.35
N HIS A 99 -12.24 -11.74 -1.44
CA HIS A 99 -13.06 -12.89 -1.02
C HIS A 99 -13.84 -13.51 -2.19
N GLN A 100 -14.14 -12.72 -3.23
CA GLN A 100 -14.78 -13.16 -4.47
C GLN A 100 -14.03 -14.33 -5.15
N TYR A 101 -12.72 -14.47 -4.97
CA TYR A 101 -11.91 -15.52 -5.61
C TYR A 101 -11.86 -16.84 -4.84
N GLU A 102 -12.43 -16.91 -3.63
CA GLU A 102 -12.50 -18.15 -2.83
C GLU A 102 -13.78 -18.96 -3.07
N GLU A 103 -14.75 -18.42 -3.82
CA GLU A 103 -15.91 -19.19 -4.27
C GLU A 103 -15.42 -20.37 -5.15
N PRO A 104 -15.76 -21.61 -4.79
CA PRO A 104 -15.17 -22.79 -5.39
C PRO A 104 -15.46 -22.81 -6.89
N CYS A 105 -14.39 -23.08 -7.64
CA CYS A 105 -14.27 -23.20 -9.09
C CYS A 105 -15.19 -24.29 -9.74
N CYS A 106 -16.31 -24.65 -9.11
CA CYS A 106 -17.16 -25.80 -9.42
C CYS A 106 -18.61 -25.45 -9.78
N CYS A 107 -19.09 -24.21 -9.64
CA CYS A 107 -20.44 -23.85 -10.09
C CYS A 107 -20.43 -23.34 -11.55
N HIS A 108 -20.75 -24.26 -12.45
CA HIS A 108 -20.95 -24.07 -13.88
C HIS A 108 -21.84 -22.85 -14.22
N THR A 109 -21.43 -22.11 -15.26
CA THR A 109 -22.33 -21.45 -16.23
C THR A 109 -23.15 -20.25 -15.75
N ASN A 110 -22.51 -19.18 -15.29
CA ASN A 110 -23.15 -17.86 -15.37
C ASN A 110 -22.13 -16.79 -15.77
N HIS A 111 -22.13 -16.41 -17.06
CA HIS A 111 -21.42 -15.23 -17.56
C HIS A 111 -21.70 -13.99 -16.68
N PHE A 112 -22.90 -13.91 -16.08
CA PHE A 112 -23.32 -12.86 -15.16
C PHE A 112 -22.48 -12.75 -13.88
N LEU A 113 -21.99 -13.87 -13.32
CA LEU A 113 -21.14 -13.86 -12.12
C LEU A 113 -19.72 -13.38 -12.42
N TYR A 114 -19.21 -13.66 -13.63
CA TYR A 114 -17.96 -13.09 -14.11
C TYR A 114 -18.05 -11.57 -14.26
N PHE A 115 -19.14 -11.09 -14.87
CA PHE A 115 -19.42 -9.67 -15.01
C PHE A 115 -19.59 -8.97 -13.65
N ALA A 116 -20.29 -9.57 -12.69
CA ALA A 116 -20.39 -9.05 -11.33
C ALA A 116 -19.03 -8.99 -10.61
N SER A 117 -18.20 -10.05 -10.72
CA SER A 117 -16.89 -10.12 -10.06
C SER A 117 -15.91 -9.03 -10.51
N SER A 118 -16.00 -8.60 -11.75
CA SER A 118 -15.19 -7.47 -12.23
C SER A 118 -15.63 -6.11 -11.68
N LEU A 119 -16.85 -5.95 -11.16
CA LEU A 119 -17.28 -4.73 -10.46
C LEU A 119 -16.55 -4.61 -9.11
N ASP A 120 -16.53 -5.69 -8.33
CA ASP A 120 -15.89 -5.73 -7.02
C ASP A 120 -14.38 -5.51 -7.12
N TYR A 121 -13.76 -6.10 -8.15
CA TYR A 121 -12.36 -5.86 -8.47
C TYR A 121 -12.06 -4.38 -8.78
N ASN A 122 -12.92 -3.72 -9.58
CA ASN A 122 -12.75 -2.32 -9.92
C ASN A 122 -12.98 -1.38 -8.72
N ILE A 123 -13.91 -1.73 -7.83
CA ILE A 123 -14.16 -0.99 -6.59
C ILE A 123 -12.93 -1.05 -5.68
N GLY A 124 -12.40 -2.25 -5.41
CA GLY A 124 -11.28 -2.44 -4.48
C GLY A 124 -9.93 -2.00 -5.05
N TYR A 125 -9.51 -2.56 -6.19
CA TYR A 125 -8.13 -2.41 -6.67
C TYR A 125 -7.90 -1.23 -7.61
N ASN A 126 -8.90 -0.79 -8.37
CA ASN A 126 -8.74 0.34 -9.29
C ASN A 126 -9.14 1.66 -8.65
N ALA A 127 -10.35 1.76 -8.09
CA ALA A 127 -10.84 3.01 -7.50
C ALA A 127 -10.21 3.27 -6.13
N LEU A 128 -10.29 2.30 -5.21
CA LEU A 128 -9.85 2.51 -3.82
C LEU A 128 -8.34 2.65 -3.67
N THR A 129 -7.52 2.02 -4.52
CA THR A 129 -6.05 2.07 -4.42
C THR A 129 -5.50 3.48 -4.47
N TYR A 130 -5.94 4.29 -5.44
CA TYR A 130 -5.45 5.67 -5.56
C TYR A 130 -6.03 6.57 -4.46
N THR A 131 -7.28 6.35 -4.05
CA THR A 131 -7.89 7.10 -2.94
C THR A 131 -7.20 6.79 -1.60
N TYR A 132 -6.93 5.53 -1.33
CA TYR A 132 -6.23 5.09 -0.12
C TYR A 132 -4.80 5.62 -0.08
N LEU A 133 -4.12 5.70 -1.23
CA LEU A 133 -2.79 6.28 -1.32
C LEU A 133 -2.78 7.76 -0.92
N VAL A 134 -3.75 8.55 -1.38
CA VAL A 134 -3.80 9.98 -1.04
C VAL A 134 -4.21 10.24 0.42
N GLU A 135 -4.92 9.29 1.04
CA GLU A 135 -5.27 9.29 2.47
C GLU A 135 -4.05 8.94 3.35
N ILE A 136 -3.16 8.06 2.89
CA ILE A 136 -1.96 7.65 3.64
C ILE A 136 -0.82 8.67 3.54
N PHE A 137 -0.60 9.26 2.35
CA PHE A 137 0.55 10.13 2.13
C PHE A 137 0.21 11.62 2.36
N PRO A 138 1.05 12.34 3.13
CA PRO A 138 0.95 13.78 3.25
C PRO A 138 1.21 14.44 1.90
N TYR A 139 0.62 15.60 1.68
CA TYR A 139 0.61 16.31 0.40
C TYR A 139 2.01 16.43 -0.23
N THR A 140 3.03 16.71 0.58
CA THR A 140 4.41 16.94 0.14
C THR A 140 5.12 15.70 -0.40
N SER A 141 4.80 14.50 0.11
CA SER A 141 5.47 13.23 -0.24
C SER A 141 4.60 12.31 -1.10
N ARG A 142 3.38 12.74 -1.45
CA ARG A 142 2.40 11.92 -2.17
C ARG A 142 2.87 11.45 -3.53
N SER A 143 3.48 12.32 -4.33
CA SER A 143 3.99 11.95 -5.67
C SER A 143 5.04 10.84 -5.60
N ARG A 144 5.89 10.85 -4.55
CA ARG A 144 6.88 9.80 -4.28
C ARG A 144 6.22 8.48 -3.90
N GLY A 145 5.17 8.54 -3.08
CA GLY A 145 4.33 7.38 -2.75
C GLY A 145 3.68 6.74 -3.98
N ILE A 146 3.13 7.56 -4.89
CA ILE A 146 2.56 7.09 -6.17
C ILE A 146 3.62 6.41 -7.03
N ALA A 147 4.79 7.02 -7.19
CA ALA A 147 5.87 6.44 -7.97
C ALA A 147 6.33 5.10 -7.39
N TRP A 148 6.42 4.99 -6.05
CA TRP A 148 6.77 3.75 -5.37
C TRP A 148 5.73 2.66 -5.61
N PHE A 149 4.45 2.97 -5.43
CA PHE A 149 3.34 2.06 -5.75
C PHE A 149 3.42 1.57 -7.21
N GLN A 150 3.60 2.50 -8.16
CA GLN A 150 3.66 2.18 -9.59
C GLN A 150 4.89 1.33 -9.94
N PHE A 151 6.02 1.52 -9.27
CA PHE A 151 7.21 0.69 -9.49
C PHE A 151 6.93 -0.80 -9.22
N TYR A 152 6.32 -1.11 -8.08
CA TYR A 152 5.94 -2.49 -7.74
C TYR A 152 4.81 -3.01 -8.61
N GLY A 153 3.80 -2.19 -8.91
CA GLY A 153 2.74 -2.57 -9.83
C GLY A 153 3.29 -2.92 -11.21
N ARG A 154 4.03 -2.02 -11.85
CA ARG A 154 4.60 -2.28 -13.19
C ARG A 154 5.59 -3.44 -13.18
N GLY A 155 6.38 -3.61 -12.11
CA GLY A 155 7.26 -4.76 -11.92
C GLY A 155 6.49 -6.08 -11.83
N ALA A 156 5.41 -6.11 -11.07
CA ALA A 156 4.53 -7.27 -10.95
C ALA A 156 3.84 -7.62 -12.29
N ALA A 157 3.36 -6.61 -13.02
CA ALA A 157 2.76 -6.79 -14.34
C ALA A 157 3.76 -7.36 -15.36
N PHE A 158 5.01 -6.88 -15.32
CA PHE A 158 6.10 -7.43 -16.12
C PHE A 158 6.29 -8.91 -15.80
N PHE A 159 6.47 -9.27 -14.53
CA PHE A 159 6.64 -10.66 -14.11
C PHE A 159 5.46 -11.55 -14.53
N ALA A 160 4.23 -11.08 -14.34
CA ALA A 160 3.02 -11.82 -14.69
C ALA A 160 2.93 -12.08 -16.20
N THR A 161 3.36 -11.13 -17.04
CA THR A 161 3.30 -11.28 -18.50
C THR A 161 4.21 -12.40 -18.98
N TYR A 162 5.43 -12.54 -18.44
CA TYR A 162 6.34 -13.61 -18.86
C TYR A 162 6.04 -14.94 -18.15
N THR A 163 5.73 -14.90 -16.86
CA THR A 163 5.55 -16.11 -16.06
C THR A 163 4.28 -16.85 -16.46
N ASN A 164 3.20 -16.13 -16.79
CA ASN A 164 1.97 -16.77 -17.23
C ASN A 164 2.13 -17.49 -18.58
N LEU A 165 2.87 -16.90 -19.54
CA LEU A 165 3.14 -17.52 -20.84
C LEU A 165 3.90 -18.85 -20.71
N ILE A 166 4.75 -18.98 -19.68
CA ILE A 166 5.59 -20.17 -19.45
C ILE A 166 4.89 -21.19 -18.53
N GLY A 167 4.15 -20.72 -17.52
CA GLY A 167 3.49 -21.57 -16.51
C GLY A 167 2.28 -22.34 -17.05
N LEU A 168 1.50 -21.69 -17.92
CA LEU A 168 0.31 -22.27 -18.57
C LEU A 168 0.59 -23.60 -19.30
N PRO A 169 1.57 -23.68 -20.23
CA PRO A 169 1.79 -24.89 -21.01
C PRO A 169 2.46 -26.03 -20.23
N ARG A 170 3.15 -25.75 -19.12
CA ARG A 170 3.93 -26.78 -18.38
C ARG A 170 3.22 -27.34 -17.15
N ILE A 171 2.42 -26.52 -16.46
CA ILE A 171 1.96 -26.81 -15.10
C ILE A 171 0.42 -26.74 -14.97
N ALA A 172 -0.29 -26.19 -15.99
CA ALA A 172 -1.75 -26.19 -16.15
C ALA A 172 -2.51 -25.93 -14.83
N TRP A 173 -3.17 -26.94 -14.28
CA TRP A 173 -4.03 -26.82 -13.09
C TRP A 173 -3.26 -26.49 -11.81
N LYS A 174 -1.99 -26.89 -11.66
CA LYS A 174 -1.20 -26.59 -10.45
C LYS A 174 -0.82 -25.11 -10.37
N TRP A 175 -0.81 -24.41 -11.51
CA TRP A 175 -0.56 -22.97 -11.55
C TRP A 175 -1.69 -22.20 -10.85
N LEU A 176 -2.93 -22.67 -10.97
CA LEU A 176 -4.10 -22.09 -10.29
C LEU A 176 -3.98 -22.21 -8.76
N VAL A 177 -3.43 -23.33 -8.25
CA VAL A 177 -3.23 -23.54 -6.80
C VAL A 177 -2.27 -22.50 -6.21
N VAL A 178 -1.20 -22.14 -6.93
CA VAL A 178 -0.25 -21.10 -6.49
C VAL A 178 -0.95 -19.74 -6.37
N TYR A 179 -1.86 -19.42 -7.30
CA TYR A 179 -2.65 -18.19 -7.24
C TYR A 179 -3.64 -18.19 -6.09
N CYS A 180 -4.31 -19.31 -5.80
CA CYS A 180 -5.18 -19.43 -4.62
C CYS A 180 -4.39 -19.20 -3.32
N CYS A 181 -3.20 -19.77 -3.19
CA CYS A 181 -2.33 -19.52 -2.03
C CYS A 181 -1.90 -18.05 -1.94
N TRP A 182 -1.64 -17.39 -3.07
CA TRP A 182 -1.29 -15.98 -3.12
C TRP A 182 -2.46 -15.08 -2.66
N LEU A 183 -3.67 -15.36 -3.14
CA LEU A 183 -4.88 -14.64 -2.73
C LEU A 183 -5.18 -14.82 -1.23
N ALA A 184 -5.01 -16.03 -0.70
CA ALA A 184 -5.13 -16.29 0.74
C ALA A 184 -4.10 -15.50 1.55
N PHE A 185 -2.85 -15.43 1.08
CA PHE A 185 -1.81 -14.60 1.69
C PHE A 185 -2.19 -13.11 1.67
N GLU A 186 -2.75 -12.64 0.57
CA GLU A 186 -3.20 -11.26 0.40
C GLU A 186 -4.32 -10.89 1.39
N ILE A 187 -5.31 -11.76 1.60
CA ILE A 187 -6.37 -11.56 2.61
C ILE A 187 -5.75 -11.39 4.01
N ILE A 188 -4.85 -12.29 4.38
CA ILE A 188 -4.18 -12.27 5.68
C ILE A 188 -3.38 -10.97 5.84
N PHE A 189 -2.65 -10.57 4.79
CA PHE A 189 -1.83 -9.37 4.80
C PHE A 189 -2.69 -8.10 4.94
N ILE A 190 -3.77 -7.98 4.16
CA ILE A 190 -4.71 -6.86 4.25
C ILE A 190 -5.34 -6.82 5.64
N TYR A 191 -5.75 -7.96 6.18
CA TYR A 191 -6.32 -8.03 7.52
C TYR A 191 -5.34 -7.53 8.59
N LEU A 192 -4.05 -7.88 8.52
CA LEU A 192 -3.07 -7.52 9.56
C LEU A 192 -2.48 -6.11 9.40
N PHE A 193 -2.18 -5.69 8.17
CA PHE A 193 -1.35 -4.52 7.92
C PHE A 193 -2.11 -3.29 7.45
N PHE A 194 -3.32 -3.42 6.88
CA PHE A 194 -4.09 -2.27 6.40
C PHE A 194 -4.89 -1.64 7.54
N PRO A 195 -4.53 -0.43 8.00
CA PRO A 195 -5.38 0.33 8.91
C PRO A 195 -6.66 0.79 8.19
N GLU A 196 -7.76 0.84 8.94
CA GLU A 196 -9.00 1.47 8.49
C GLU A 196 -8.81 2.99 8.45
N THR A 197 -8.93 3.57 7.24
CA THR A 197 -8.75 5.01 7.00
C THR A 197 -10.07 5.74 6.79
N ALA A 198 -11.21 5.03 6.73
CA ALA A 198 -12.52 5.64 6.50
C ALA A 198 -12.96 6.54 7.67
N GLY A 199 -13.29 7.79 7.37
CA GLY A 199 -13.90 8.75 8.31
C GLY A 199 -12.94 9.44 9.28
N ARG A 200 -11.61 9.33 9.08
CA ARG A 200 -10.59 10.02 9.89
C ARG A 200 -9.98 11.21 9.16
N THR A 201 -9.61 12.25 9.89
CA THR A 201 -8.92 13.40 9.31
C THR A 201 -7.46 13.04 8.97
N LEU A 202 -6.84 13.76 8.02
CA LEU A 202 -5.43 13.55 7.63
C LEU A 202 -4.47 13.64 8.82
N GLU A 203 -4.83 14.42 9.84
CA GLU A 203 -4.08 14.61 11.08
C GLU A 203 -4.19 13.38 11.99
N GLU A 204 -5.38 12.81 12.18
CA GLU A 204 -5.58 11.57 12.93
C GLU A 204 -4.91 10.36 12.25
N LEU A 205 -4.87 10.36 10.91
CA LEU A 205 -4.16 9.37 10.10
C LEU A 205 -2.65 9.49 10.29
N SER A 206 -2.10 10.70 10.36
CA SER A 206 -0.67 10.88 10.62
C SER A 206 -0.30 10.36 12.01
N PHE A 207 -1.13 10.63 13.03
CA PHE A 207 -0.99 10.07 14.38
C PHE A 207 -1.07 8.53 14.43
N LEU A 208 -1.84 7.87 13.55
CA LEU A 208 -1.91 6.41 13.52
C LEU A 208 -0.57 5.75 13.14
N PHE A 209 0.24 6.45 12.33
CA PHE A 209 1.56 6.00 11.91
C PHE A 209 2.69 6.59 12.76
N GLU A 210 2.51 7.79 13.30
CA GLU A 210 3.51 8.53 14.09
C GLU A 210 3.35 8.33 15.61
N GLY A 211 2.23 7.80 16.11
CA GLY A 211 1.95 7.66 17.55
C GLY A 211 2.89 6.71 18.29
N LYS A 212 3.48 5.73 17.60
CA LYS A 212 4.58 4.92 18.15
C LYS A 212 5.94 5.61 18.07
N GLU A 213 6.10 6.55 17.14
CA GLU A 213 7.38 7.24 16.87
C GLU A 213 7.53 8.47 17.76
N LYS A 214 6.50 9.30 17.93
CA LYS A 214 6.50 10.39 18.91
C LYS A 214 6.64 9.87 20.34
N ALA A 215 6.08 8.72 20.67
CA ALA A 215 6.29 8.08 21.97
C ALA A 215 7.77 7.71 22.19
N ASN A 216 8.44 7.16 21.17
CA ASN A 216 9.86 6.83 21.22
C ASN A 216 10.77 8.05 21.14
N GLU A 217 10.39 9.10 20.40
CA GLU A 217 11.16 10.33 20.29
C GLU A 217 11.04 11.17 21.57
N VAL A 218 9.86 11.23 22.19
CA VAL A 218 9.66 11.82 23.52
C VAL A 218 10.39 11.00 24.58
N ALA A 219 10.37 9.67 24.51
CA ALA A 219 11.14 8.81 25.42
C ALA A 219 12.66 9.04 25.25
N ASN A 220 13.17 9.09 24.01
CA ASN A 220 14.58 9.33 23.74
C ASN A 220 15.02 10.76 24.08
N ALA A 221 14.18 11.76 23.83
CA ALA A 221 14.43 13.15 24.22
C ALA A 221 14.42 13.30 25.75
N ALA A 222 13.49 12.65 26.46
CA ALA A 222 13.46 12.60 27.91
C ALA A 222 14.71 11.90 28.47
N VAL A 223 15.12 10.77 27.89
CA VAL A 223 16.34 10.06 28.25
C VAL A 223 17.58 10.94 28.01
N THR A 224 17.65 11.66 26.89
CA THR A 224 18.77 12.57 26.58
C THR A 224 18.83 13.77 27.54
N GLN A 225 17.67 14.31 27.93
CA GLN A 225 17.57 15.36 28.95
C GLN A 225 18.03 14.87 30.33
N ILE A 226 17.66 13.64 30.71
CA ILE A 226 18.10 13.00 31.96
C ILE A 226 19.61 12.76 31.95
N PHE A 227 20.19 12.28 30.84
CA PHE A 227 21.63 12.09 30.72
C PHE A 227 22.41 13.41 30.80
N LYS A 228 21.94 14.46 30.10
CA LYS A 228 22.55 15.79 30.20
C LYS A 228 22.47 16.37 31.61
N GLY A 229 21.32 16.24 32.27
CA GLY A 229 21.14 16.68 33.65
C GLY A 229 22.00 15.89 34.65
N ALA A 230 22.22 14.59 34.42
CA ALA A 230 23.11 13.75 35.24
C ALA A 230 24.59 14.10 35.04
N GLU A 231 24.98 14.45 33.83
CA GLU A 231 26.35 14.88 33.48
C GLU A 231 26.66 16.25 34.08
N GLU A 232 25.72 17.19 34.02
CA GLU A 232 25.81 18.51 34.65
C GLU A 232 25.88 18.43 36.19
N LYS A 233 25.13 17.51 36.80
CA LYS A 233 25.20 17.28 38.25
C LYS A 233 26.54 16.70 38.68
N ARG A 234 27.10 15.77 37.88
CA ARG A 234 28.45 15.21 38.11
C ARG A 234 29.54 16.27 38.04
N THR A 235 29.49 17.17 37.07
CA THR A 235 30.50 18.24 36.94
C THR A 235 30.42 19.25 38.09
N ILE A 236 29.21 19.58 38.56
CA ILE A 236 29.01 20.42 39.74
C ILE A 236 29.55 19.73 41.00
N ASP A 237 29.26 18.45 41.21
CA ASP A 237 29.75 17.71 42.38
C ASP A 237 31.27 17.59 42.39
N THR A 238 31.94 17.33 41.24
CA THR A 238 33.41 17.35 41.17
C THR A 238 33.98 18.74 41.42
N ALA A 239 33.35 19.80 40.90
CA ALA A 239 33.79 21.17 41.16
C ALA A 239 33.61 21.55 42.63
N HIS A 240 32.56 21.04 43.30
CA HIS A 240 32.32 21.33 44.70
C HIS A 240 33.34 20.63 45.62
N VAL A 241 33.73 19.39 45.29
CA VAL A 241 34.80 18.66 46.00
C VAL A 241 36.16 19.37 45.86
N GLU A 242 36.51 19.88 44.68
CA GLU A 242 37.77 20.61 44.48
C GLU A 242 37.84 21.93 45.28
N VAL A 243 36.71 22.62 45.47
CA VAL A 243 36.66 23.86 46.26
C VAL A 243 36.75 23.56 47.76
N VAL A 244 36.14 22.46 48.22
CA VAL A 244 36.22 22.02 49.62
C VAL A 244 37.63 21.58 50.00
N ASP A 245 38.34 20.86 49.11
CA ASP A 245 39.73 20.46 49.38
C ASP A 245 40.70 21.66 49.41
N LYS A 246 40.48 22.69 48.57
CA LYS A 246 41.26 23.94 48.62
C LYS A 246 40.96 24.79 49.86
N GLY A 247 39.74 24.76 50.38
CA GLY A 247 39.34 25.48 51.60
C GLY A 247 39.84 24.85 52.90
N ARG A 248 40.32 23.59 52.87
CA ARG A 248 40.82 22.87 54.04
C ARG A 248 42.35 22.87 54.17
N ALA A 249 43.06 23.37 53.16
CA ALA A 249 44.52 23.43 53.09
C ALA A 249 45.12 24.79 53.54
N VAL A 250 44.33 25.65 54.19
CA VAL A 250 44.75 26.90 54.84
C VAL A 250 44.52 26.78 56.34
#